data_AF-A0A3D4AIQ4-F1
#
_entry.id   AF-A0A3D4AIQ4-F1
#
_cell.length_a   1.000
_cell.length_b   1.000
_cell.length_c   1.000
_cell.angle_alpha   90.00
_cell.angle_beta   90.00
_cell.angle_gamma   90.00
#
_symmetry.space_group_name_H-M   'P 1'
#
loop_
_entity.id
_entity.type
_entity.pdbx_description
1 polymer ?
#
loop_
_entity_poly.entity_id
_entity_poly.type
_entity_poly.pdbx_seq_one_letter_code
_entity_poly.pdbx_strand_id
1 'polypeptide(L)'
;MRNYKLILILTIALYKEDFAQTPANDQNWNLIFNEEFNTRPAGPTWSIDNLMNHNNEPQIATNRVDNVFVGSGILTLRTKKESFVYNGETFNYTAGQIRTINTFKYGFFEAKVLCPSGKGYWPAFWLHTGATIYCNYNEIDVFENDGGNSYFYSNNVWYQTPTNCIQNSTTQHPFMNKANSFLISDTWHLWGLEWAPDKLIFYLDGKEIRRVYTQYVTDFLPIIIGQGLYRYDDAENRGPDSTTPLNGDFKIDYVKVYKKMFNCSQNTTINDFSTYTYNVKKNIIVGDGTNSIAVPASSAVMLMATDGITISNNFTVPLGSEFGAFNTVCE
;
A
#
# COMPACT_ATOMS: atom_id res chain seq x y z
N MET A 1 20.30 51.14 31.48
CA MET A 1 19.69 50.31 30.41
C MET A 1 20.37 48.95 30.45
N ARG A 2 19.65 47.88 30.84
CA ARG A 2 20.19 46.51 30.94
C ARG A 2 20.05 45.83 29.57
N ASN A 3 21.18 45.50 28.94
CA ASN A 3 21.22 44.73 27.69
C ASN A 3 21.04 43.25 28.01
N TYR A 4 19.92 42.66 27.59
CA TYR A 4 19.74 41.22 27.58
C TYR A 4 20.13 40.70 26.20
N LYS A 5 21.16 39.85 26.13
CA LYS A 5 21.47 39.08 24.91
C LYS A 5 20.48 37.92 24.84
N LEU A 6 19.62 37.95 23.82
CA LEU A 6 18.75 36.85 23.47
C LEU A 6 19.64 35.72 22.90
N ILE A 7 19.82 34.63 23.63
CA ILE A 7 20.47 33.42 23.13
C ILE A 7 19.37 32.60 22.45
N LEU A 8 19.38 32.58 21.12
CA LEU A 8 18.50 31.72 20.33
C LEU A 8 19.08 30.29 20.41
N ILE A 9 18.50 29.44 21.26
CA ILE A 9 18.82 28.02 21.28
C ILE A 9 18.05 27.38 20.12
N LEU A 10 18.73 27.16 19.00
CA LEU A 10 18.21 26.38 17.88
C LEU A 10 18.26 24.90 18.29
N THR A 11 17.17 24.40 18.89
CA THR A 11 16.98 22.96 19.04
C THR A 11 16.77 22.37 17.64
N ILE A 12 17.85 21.84 17.06
CA ILE A 12 17.76 20.92 15.94
C ILE A 12 17.10 19.67 16.49
N ALA A 13 15.80 19.53 16.28
CA ALA A 13 15.14 18.26 16.46
C ALA A 13 15.76 17.31 15.43
N LEU A 14 16.61 16.40 15.89
CA LEU A 14 16.98 15.21 15.13
C LEU A 14 15.67 14.42 14.97
N TYR A 15 15.00 14.63 13.84
CA TYR A 15 13.91 13.74 13.44
C TYR A 15 14.55 12.35 13.32
N LYS A 16 14.08 11.44 14.16
CA LYS A 16 14.32 10.03 13.97
C LYS A 16 13.71 9.73 12.60
N GLU A 17 14.53 9.51 11.58
CA GLU A 17 14.06 8.92 10.34
C GLU A 17 13.65 7.50 10.73
N ASP A 18 12.37 7.34 11.06
CA ASP A 18 11.76 6.03 11.06
C ASP A 18 12.03 5.47 9.66
N PHE A 19 12.71 4.33 9.57
CA PHE A 19 13.09 3.67 8.32
C PHE A 19 11.91 3.68 7.36
N ALA A 20 11.90 4.62 6.42
CA ALA A 20 10.82 4.75 5.47
C ALA A 20 11.02 3.65 4.41
N GLN A 21 10.06 2.73 4.28
CA GLN A 21 10.16 1.71 3.26
C GLN A 21 9.89 2.35 1.90
N THR A 22 10.96 2.45 1.11
CA THR A 22 10.93 3.02 -0.24
C THR A 22 11.58 2.03 -1.22
N PRO A 23 10.83 1.05 -1.77
CA PRO A 23 11.40 -0.01 -2.60
C PRO A 23 12.21 0.50 -3.79
N ALA A 24 11.84 1.67 -4.35
CA ALA A 24 12.59 2.31 -5.43
C ALA A 24 14.05 2.67 -5.05
N ASN A 25 14.33 2.85 -3.76
CA ASN A 25 15.66 3.15 -3.22
C ASN A 25 16.31 1.94 -2.53
N ASP A 26 15.63 0.80 -2.46
CA ASP A 26 16.12 -0.42 -1.81
C ASP A 26 16.50 -1.45 -2.89
N GLN A 27 17.80 -1.71 -3.00
CA GLN A 27 18.38 -2.57 -4.03
C GLN A 27 17.98 -4.05 -3.90
N ASN A 28 17.31 -4.46 -2.80
CA ASN A 28 16.74 -5.81 -2.69
C ASN A 28 15.45 -5.99 -3.50
N TRP A 29 14.87 -4.92 -4.05
CA TRP A 29 13.62 -4.94 -4.77
C TRP A 29 13.80 -4.70 -6.27
N ASN A 30 13.00 -5.39 -7.08
CA ASN A 30 12.90 -5.18 -8.50
C ASN A 30 11.49 -4.74 -8.89
N LEU A 31 11.35 -3.68 -9.69
CA LEU A 31 10.06 -3.22 -10.21
C LEU A 31 9.52 -4.22 -11.24
N ILE A 32 8.34 -4.80 -10.99
CA ILE A 32 7.72 -5.81 -11.87
C ILE A 32 6.42 -5.34 -12.51
N PHE A 33 5.81 -4.28 -11.99
CA PHE A 33 4.62 -3.65 -12.55
C PHE A 33 4.71 -2.15 -12.35
N ASN A 34 4.46 -1.38 -13.41
CA ASN A 34 4.45 0.08 -13.36
C ASN A 34 3.32 0.64 -14.22
N GLU A 35 2.35 1.28 -13.58
CA GLU A 35 1.29 2.02 -14.24
C GLU A 35 1.39 3.50 -13.84
N GLU A 36 1.74 4.34 -14.80
CA GLU A 36 1.90 5.81 -14.64
C GLU A 36 0.69 6.57 -15.22
N PHE A 37 -0.38 5.85 -15.60
CA PHE A 37 -1.64 6.37 -16.15
C PHE A 37 -1.48 7.45 -17.24
N ASN A 38 -0.52 7.25 -18.15
CA ASN A 38 -0.38 8.09 -19.35
C ASN A 38 -1.57 7.93 -20.32
N THR A 39 -2.31 6.84 -20.21
CA THR A 39 -3.51 6.54 -20.98
C THR A 39 -4.59 5.96 -20.07
N ARG A 40 -5.85 6.12 -20.47
CA ARG A 40 -7.00 5.53 -19.77
C ARG A 40 -6.81 4.01 -19.62
N PRO A 41 -7.08 3.42 -18.42
CA PRO A 41 -6.98 1.98 -18.19
C PRO A 41 -7.78 1.17 -19.22
N ALA A 42 -7.14 0.17 -19.83
CA ALA A 42 -7.74 -0.71 -20.83
C ALA A 42 -6.88 -1.95 -21.10
N GLY A 43 -7.38 -2.81 -22.00
CA GLY A 43 -6.59 -3.85 -22.66
C GLY A 43 -6.19 -5.00 -21.74
N PRO A 44 -5.00 -5.60 -21.93
CA PRO A 44 -4.56 -6.77 -21.16
C PRO A 44 -4.09 -6.41 -19.75
N THR A 45 -4.06 -5.12 -19.38
CA THR A 45 -3.58 -4.66 -18.08
C THR A 45 -4.72 -4.46 -17.11
N TRP A 46 -5.77 -3.76 -17.55
CA TRP A 46 -6.87 -3.32 -16.69
C TRP A 46 -8.24 -3.62 -17.31
N SER A 47 -9.15 -4.12 -16.48
CA SER A 47 -10.60 -4.05 -16.70
C SER A 47 -11.19 -2.86 -15.97
N ILE A 48 -12.15 -2.19 -16.60
CA ILE A 48 -12.98 -1.18 -15.95
C ILE A 48 -14.35 -1.81 -15.65
N ASP A 49 -14.79 -1.69 -14.41
CA ASP A 49 -16.10 -2.16 -13.99
C ASP A 49 -17.21 -1.43 -14.76
N ASN A 50 -18.21 -2.18 -15.23
CA ASN A 50 -19.30 -1.61 -16.01
C ASN A 50 -20.64 -2.27 -15.70
N LEU A 51 -21.61 -1.45 -15.29
CA LEU A 51 -22.96 -1.85 -14.91
C LEU A 51 -22.94 -2.87 -13.75
N MET A 52 -22.02 -2.67 -12.81
CA MET A 52 -21.88 -3.49 -11.60
C MET A 52 -22.19 -2.66 -10.36
N ASN A 53 -23.01 -3.21 -9.47
CA ASN A 53 -23.22 -2.70 -8.12
C ASN A 53 -22.60 -3.70 -7.14
N HIS A 54 -21.77 -3.19 -6.25
CA HIS A 54 -21.11 -3.98 -5.21
C HIS A 54 -21.88 -3.77 -3.91
N ASN A 55 -22.15 -4.85 -3.16
CA ASN A 55 -22.66 -4.80 -1.78
C ASN A 55 -23.90 -3.91 -1.53
N ASN A 56 -24.81 -3.74 -2.50
CA ASN A 56 -25.95 -2.82 -2.38
C ASN A 56 -25.54 -1.37 -2.09
N GLU A 57 -24.38 -0.96 -2.59
CA GLU A 57 -23.89 0.41 -2.44
C GLU A 57 -24.76 1.40 -3.25
N PRO A 58 -24.82 2.70 -2.88
CA PRO A 58 -25.69 3.68 -3.54
C PRO A 58 -25.42 3.93 -5.03
N GLN A 59 -24.24 3.54 -5.52
CA GLN A 59 -23.75 3.79 -6.86
C GLN A 59 -23.70 2.54 -7.73
N ILE A 60 -23.76 2.75 -9.04
CA ILE A 60 -23.40 1.74 -10.05
C ILE A 60 -22.07 2.11 -10.71
N ALA A 61 -21.13 1.16 -10.77
CA ALA A 61 -19.87 1.35 -11.48
C ALA A 61 -20.12 1.39 -12.98
N THR A 62 -19.51 2.35 -13.70
CA THR A 62 -19.63 2.45 -15.16
C THR A 62 -18.28 2.68 -15.82
N ASN A 63 -18.17 2.25 -17.08
CA ASN A 63 -16.99 2.54 -17.91
C ASN A 63 -17.11 3.86 -18.68
N ARG A 64 -18.00 4.79 -18.29
CA ARG A 64 -18.13 6.09 -18.94
C ARG A 64 -16.88 6.94 -18.71
N VAL A 65 -16.58 7.81 -19.68
CA VAL A 65 -15.52 8.82 -19.54
C VAL A 65 -15.82 9.85 -18.46
N ASP A 66 -17.08 9.95 -18.01
CA ASP A 66 -17.46 10.77 -16.85
C ASP A 66 -16.97 10.17 -15.52
N ASN A 67 -16.80 8.84 -15.45
CA ASN A 67 -16.44 8.12 -14.22
C ASN A 67 -14.98 7.66 -14.21
N VAL A 68 -14.41 7.32 -15.36
CA VAL A 68 -13.03 6.85 -15.47
C VAL A 68 -12.36 7.57 -16.62
N PHE A 69 -11.43 8.46 -16.30
CA PHE A 69 -10.71 9.25 -17.30
C PHE A 69 -9.30 9.60 -16.81
N VAL A 70 -8.42 9.91 -17.76
CA VAL A 70 -7.04 10.31 -17.51
C VAL A 70 -6.83 11.71 -18.04
N GLY A 71 -6.14 12.56 -17.27
CA GLY A 71 -5.71 13.87 -17.70
C GLY A 71 -4.38 14.23 -17.06
N SER A 72 -3.40 14.67 -17.87
CA SER A 72 -2.05 15.06 -17.40
C SER A 72 -1.35 13.96 -16.59
N GLY A 73 -1.46 12.70 -17.02
CA GLY A 73 -0.86 11.55 -16.32
C GLY A 73 -1.59 11.11 -15.05
N ILE A 74 -2.70 11.75 -14.68
CA ILE A 74 -3.48 11.39 -13.49
C ILE A 74 -4.74 10.64 -13.91
N LEU A 75 -4.92 9.42 -13.40
CA LEU A 75 -6.20 8.73 -13.45
C LEU A 75 -7.16 9.37 -12.44
N THR A 76 -8.38 9.64 -12.89
CA THR A 76 -9.49 10.03 -12.01
C THR A 76 -10.60 8.97 -12.08
N LEU A 77 -10.94 8.45 -10.90
CA LEU A 77 -12.12 7.63 -10.64
C LEU A 77 -13.14 8.53 -9.93
N ARG A 78 -14.19 8.91 -10.65
CA ARG A 78 -15.20 9.86 -10.17
C ARG A 78 -16.47 9.12 -9.74
N THR A 79 -16.87 9.33 -8.49
CA THR A 79 -18.26 9.18 -8.08
C THR A 79 -19.02 10.44 -8.44
N LYS A 80 -20.13 10.30 -9.19
CA LYS A 80 -20.94 11.42 -9.66
C LYS A 80 -22.39 11.23 -9.23
N LYS A 81 -22.97 12.25 -8.61
CA LYS A 81 -24.39 12.31 -8.26
C LYS A 81 -25.21 12.52 -9.53
N GLU A 82 -25.81 11.45 -10.03
CA GLU A 82 -26.68 11.46 -11.20
C GLU A 82 -27.69 10.31 -11.09
N SER A 83 -28.89 10.52 -11.63
CA SER A 83 -29.85 9.42 -11.76
C SER A 83 -29.41 8.51 -12.91
N PHE A 84 -29.26 7.22 -12.61
CA PHE A 84 -28.91 6.19 -13.58
C PHE A 84 -29.83 4.99 -13.43
N VAL A 85 -30.53 4.62 -14.49
CA VAL A 85 -31.47 3.49 -14.47
C VAL A 85 -30.84 2.29 -15.17
N TYR A 86 -30.77 1.15 -14.48
CA TYR A 86 -30.28 -0.11 -15.03
C TYR A 86 -31.12 -1.27 -14.50
N ASN A 87 -31.56 -2.16 -15.39
CA ASN A 87 -32.39 -3.32 -15.06
C ASN A 87 -33.63 -3.01 -14.19
N GLY A 88 -34.22 -1.83 -14.37
CA GLY A 88 -35.40 -1.38 -13.61
C GLY A 88 -35.10 -0.81 -12.22
N GLU A 89 -33.83 -0.80 -11.79
CA GLU A 89 -33.37 -0.15 -10.58
C GLU A 89 -32.85 1.26 -10.88
N THR A 90 -33.05 2.19 -9.95
CA THR A 90 -32.55 3.56 -10.05
C THR A 90 -31.42 3.77 -9.05
N PHE A 91 -30.22 4.04 -9.56
CA PHE A 91 -29.06 4.47 -8.78
C PHE A 91 -29.00 5.99 -8.75
N ASN A 92 -28.65 6.56 -7.60
CA ASN A 92 -28.50 8.01 -7.43
C ASN A 92 -27.07 8.50 -7.68
N TYR A 93 -26.16 7.57 -7.94
CA TYR A 93 -24.76 7.81 -8.19
C TYR A 93 -24.21 6.84 -9.25
N THR A 94 -23.24 7.31 -10.01
CA THR A 94 -22.35 6.47 -10.82
C THR A 94 -20.93 6.54 -10.27
N ALA A 95 -20.10 5.53 -10.50
CA ALA A 95 -18.72 5.50 -10.01
C ALA A 95 -17.73 4.85 -10.97
N GLY A 96 -16.45 5.06 -10.70
CA GLY A 96 -15.32 4.44 -11.39
C GLY A 96 -14.62 3.42 -10.51
N GLN A 97 -14.34 2.24 -11.06
CA GLN A 97 -13.50 1.22 -10.46
C GLN A 97 -12.72 0.48 -11.55
N ILE A 98 -11.47 0.16 -11.26
CA ILE A 98 -10.58 -0.61 -12.13
C ILE A 98 -9.99 -1.79 -11.38
N ARG A 99 -9.70 -2.86 -12.14
CA ARG A 99 -9.07 -4.08 -11.64
C ARG A 99 -7.99 -4.53 -12.62
N THR A 100 -6.85 -5.00 -12.12
CA THR A 100 -5.83 -5.60 -13.00
C THR A 100 -6.31 -6.94 -13.55
N ILE A 101 -5.99 -7.21 -14.81
CA ILE A 101 -6.19 -8.54 -15.40
C ILE A 101 -5.19 -9.54 -14.82
N ASN A 102 -3.94 -9.09 -14.65
CA ASN A 102 -2.90 -9.87 -13.99
C ASN A 102 -3.16 -9.93 -12.48
N THR A 103 -2.71 -11.03 -11.88
CA THR A 103 -2.76 -11.25 -10.44
C THR A 103 -1.35 -11.31 -9.88
N PHE A 104 -1.20 -10.92 -8.62
CA PHE A 104 0.07 -10.78 -7.95
C PHE A 104 0.05 -11.52 -6.63
N LYS A 105 1.22 -11.99 -6.20
CA LYS A 105 1.41 -12.64 -4.91
C LYS A 105 2.76 -12.28 -4.36
N TYR A 106 2.74 -11.81 -3.11
CA TYR A 106 3.89 -11.26 -2.38
C TYR A 106 4.62 -10.15 -3.13
N GLY A 107 5.25 -9.26 -2.37
CA GLY A 107 5.95 -8.11 -2.92
C GLY A 107 5.62 -6.84 -2.16
N PHE A 108 6.05 -5.72 -2.73
CA PHE A 108 5.64 -4.41 -2.27
C PHE A 108 4.68 -3.80 -3.28
N PHE A 109 3.49 -3.42 -2.82
CA PHE A 109 2.45 -2.78 -3.60
C PHE A 109 2.33 -1.34 -3.16
N GLU A 110 2.34 -0.40 -4.08
CA GLU A 110 2.12 1.00 -3.75
C GLU A 110 1.24 1.72 -4.75
N ALA A 111 0.47 2.69 -4.24
CA ALA A 111 -0.25 3.64 -5.06
C ALA A 111 -0.13 5.03 -4.44
N LYS A 112 0.17 6.02 -5.29
CA LYS A 112 0.13 7.42 -4.89
C LYS A 112 -1.21 8.00 -5.28
N VAL A 113 -1.99 8.42 -4.28
CA VAL A 113 -3.40 8.77 -4.46
C VAL A 113 -3.76 10.07 -3.76
N LEU A 114 -4.81 10.72 -4.23
CA LEU A 114 -5.48 11.83 -3.56
C LEU A 114 -6.96 11.48 -3.42
N CYS A 115 -7.38 11.33 -2.17
CA CYS A 115 -8.75 10.99 -1.81
C CYS A 115 -9.62 12.25 -1.79
N PRO A 116 -10.84 12.22 -2.32
CA PRO A 116 -11.75 13.34 -2.16
C PRO A 116 -12.28 13.38 -0.72
N SER A 117 -12.50 14.58 -0.19
CA SER A 117 -13.34 14.75 0.99
C SER A 117 -14.82 14.78 0.61
N GLY A 118 -15.69 14.33 1.52
CA GLY A 118 -17.13 14.42 1.33
C GLY A 118 -17.88 13.21 1.86
N LYS A 119 -18.94 13.47 2.63
CA LYS A 119 -19.68 12.43 3.33
C LYS A 119 -20.17 11.33 2.38
N GLY A 120 -19.90 10.09 2.75
CA GLY A 120 -20.29 8.91 2.00
C GLY A 120 -19.19 8.35 1.13
N TYR A 121 -18.19 9.13 0.70
CA TYR A 121 -17.16 8.62 -0.21
C TYR A 121 -16.34 7.48 0.39
N TRP A 122 -16.02 6.48 -0.42
CA TRP A 122 -15.23 5.34 0.01
C TRP A 122 -14.17 4.98 -1.06
N PRO A 123 -13.13 5.81 -1.20
CA PRO A 123 -11.99 5.49 -2.05
C PRO A 123 -11.18 4.35 -1.41
N ALA A 124 -10.80 3.39 -2.23
CA ALA A 124 -10.10 2.19 -1.78
C ALA A 124 -8.99 1.76 -2.75
N PHE A 125 -7.90 1.24 -2.19
CA PHE A 125 -6.84 0.50 -2.88
C PHE A 125 -6.67 -0.84 -2.15
N TRP A 126 -6.97 -1.92 -2.85
CA TRP A 126 -7.09 -3.24 -2.23
C TRP A 126 -6.76 -4.37 -3.20
N LEU A 127 -6.58 -5.57 -2.65
CA LEU A 127 -6.34 -6.80 -3.39
C LEU A 127 -7.32 -7.87 -2.91
N HIS A 128 -8.03 -8.53 -3.82
CA HIS A 128 -9.05 -9.51 -3.43
C HIS A 128 -9.31 -10.56 -4.50
N THR A 129 -9.52 -11.80 -4.05
CA THR A 129 -9.83 -12.97 -4.90
C THR A 129 -11.09 -12.80 -5.73
N GLY A 130 -12.06 -11.99 -5.28
CA GLY A 130 -13.38 -11.87 -5.89
C GLY A 130 -14.37 -12.87 -5.27
N ALA A 131 -15.55 -13.01 -5.88
CA ALA A 131 -16.53 -14.00 -5.42
C ALA A 131 -16.00 -15.43 -5.65
N THR A 132 -15.51 -16.06 -4.59
CA THR A 132 -14.98 -17.43 -4.65
C THR A 132 -15.94 -18.47 -4.12
N ILE A 133 -15.90 -19.67 -4.70
CA ILE A 133 -16.49 -20.86 -4.08
C ILE A 133 -15.57 -21.36 -2.96
N TYR A 134 -16.16 -21.67 -1.80
CA TYR A 134 -15.62 -22.42 -0.64
C TYR A 134 -14.07 -22.47 -0.47
N CYS A 135 -13.58 -21.87 0.62
CA CYS A 135 -12.19 -21.90 1.11
C CYS A 135 -11.16 -21.10 0.29
N ASN A 136 -11.54 -19.97 -0.30
CA ASN A 136 -10.63 -19.18 -1.14
C ASN A 136 -10.91 -17.67 -1.06
N TYR A 137 -11.28 -17.17 0.13
CA TYR A 137 -11.41 -15.74 0.35
C TYR A 137 -10.11 -15.18 0.92
N ASN A 138 -9.47 -14.28 0.18
CA ASN A 138 -8.30 -13.53 0.59
C ASN A 138 -8.52 -12.07 0.14
N GLU A 139 -8.50 -11.15 1.10
CA GLU A 139 -8.66 -9.72 0.88
C GLU A 139 -7.67 -8.95 1.74
N ILE A 140 -6.99 -8.00 1.10
CA ILE A 140 -6.05 -7.08 1.72
C ILE A 140 -6.46 -5.68 1.30
N ASP A 141 -7.02 -4.93 2.25
CA ASP A 141 -7.36 -3.53 2.04
C ASP A 141 -6.13 -2.71 2.42
N VAL A 142 -5.32 -2.35 1.42
CA VAL A 142 -4.11 -1.54 1.62
C VAL A 142 -4.50 -0.19 2.18
N PHE A 143 -5.61 0.35 1.72
CA PHE A 143 -6.20 1.57 2.23
C PHE A 143 -7.67 1.66 1.86
N GLU A 144 -8.47 2.14 2.81
CA GLU A 144 -9.81 2.65 2.56
C GLU A 144 -10.02 3.95 3.35
N ASN A 145 -10.67 4.95 2.76
CA ASN A 145 -11.05 6.16 3.50
C ASN A 145 -12.44 6.02 4.11
N ASP A 146 -12.56 6.44 5.37
CA ASP A 146 -13.76 6.27 6.18
C ASP A 146 -14.83 7.32 5.87
N GLY A 147 -15.60 7.12 4.79
CA GLY A 147 -16.76 7.96 4.46
C GLY A 147 -16.41 9.34 3.95
N GLY A 148 -15.22 9.51 3.34
CA GLY A 148 -14.73 10.80 2.85
C GLY A 148 -14.18 11.68 3.98
N ASN A 149 -13.92 11.09 5.16
CA ASN A 149 -13.40 11.81 6.31
C ASN A 149 -11.94 12.20 6.10
N SER A 150 -11.64 13.47 6.34
CA SER A 150 -10.30 14.02 6.15
C SER A 150 -9.22 13.46 7.07
N TYR A 151 -9.53 12.62 8.06
CA TYR A 151 -8.52 12.12 9.01
C TYR A 151 -8.55 10.61 9.22
N PHE A 152 -9.59 9.91 8.79
CA PHE A 152 -9.78 8.51 9.13
C PHE A 152 -9.57 7.60 7.93
N TYR A 153 -8.96 6.46 8.20
CA TYR A 153 -8.71 5.42 7.21
C TYR A 153 -8.69 4.05 7.86
N SER A 154 -8.88 3.01 7.07
CA SER A 154 -8.62 1.62 7.46
C SER A 154 -7.57 0.95 6.59
N ASN A 155 -6.96 -0.07 7.19
CA ASN A 155 -6.28 -1.13 6.45
C ASN A 155 -6.83 -2.42 7.03
N ASN A 156 -7.46 -3.28 6.26
CA ASN A 156 -8.12 -4.48 6.77
C ASN A 156 -7.51 -5.73 6.09
N VAL A 157 -7.61 -6.87 6.77
CA VAL A 157 -7.15 -8.15 6.24
C VAL A 157 -8.20 -9.19 6.54
N TRP A 158 -8.65 -9.88 5.50
CA TRP A 158 -9.68 -10.91 5.60
C TRP A 158 -9.20 -12.17 4.91
N TYR A 159 -9.29 -13.30 5.61
CA TYR A 159 -8.92 -14.57 5.01
C TYR A 159 -9.67 -15.75 5.61
N GLN A 160 -9.74 -16.83 4.85
CA GLN A 160 -10.20 -18.12 5.35
C GLN A 160 -9.01 -19.00 5.76
N THR A 161 -9.15 -19.64 6.92
CA THR A 161 -8.31 -20.75 7.37
C THR A 161 -9.02 -22.07 7.10
N PRO A 162 -8.31 -23.21 7.11
CA PRO A 162 -8.95 -24.52 6.99
C PRO A 162 -10.08 -24.74 8.01
N THR A 163 -9.97 -24.17 9.22
CA THR A 163 -10.94 -24.33 10.29
C THR A 163 -12.19 -23.46 10.10
N ASN A 164 -12.03 -22.18 9.73
CA ASN A 164 -13.16 -21.26 9.58
C ASN A 164 -13.90 -21.45 8.24
N CYS A 165 -13.24 -22.05 7.24
CA CYS A 165 -13.87 -22.34 5.97
C CYS A 165 -15.07 -23.28 6.12
N ILE A 166 -14.95 -24.29 6.98
CA ILE A 166 -16.05 -25.26 7.24
C ILE A 166 -17.30 -24.54 7.78
N GLN A 167 -17.11 -23.38 8.42
CA GLN A 167 -18.16 -22.57 9.01
C GLN A 167 -18.64 -21.43 8.09
N ASN A 168 -18.13 -21.35 6.85
CA ASN A 168 -18.34 -20.21 5.94
C ASN A 168 -18.05 -18.85 6.60
N SER A 169 -17.06 -18.80 7.49
CA SER A 169 -16.66 -17.57 8.16
C SER A 169 -15.27 -17.11 7.69
N THR A 170 -15.00 -15.82 7.85
CA THR A 170 -13.71 -15.20 7.54
C THR A 170 -13.04 -14.79 8.85
N THR A 171 -11.73 -14.98 8.94
CA THR A 171 -10.92 -14.33 9.96
C THR A 171 -10.74 -12.89 9.51
N GLN A 172 -11.01 -11.96 10.42
CA GLN A 172 -11.01 -10.54 10.14
C GLN A 172 -10.01 -9.86 11.07
N HIS A 173 -9.15 -9.04 10.50
CA HIS A 173 -8.25 -8.16 11.24
C HIS A 173 -8.59 -6.71 10.91
N PRO A 174 -9.76 -6.20 11.33
CA PRO A 174 -10.12 -4.83 11.05
C PRO A 174 -9.20 -3.85 11.78
N PHE A 175 -8.90 -2.72 11.16
CA PHE A 175 -8.15 -1.65 11.80
C PHE A 175 -8.54 -0.31 11.23
N MET A 176 -9.06 0.55 12.09
CA MET A 176 -9.37 1.95 11.82
C MET A 176 -8.34 2.82 12.53
N ASN A 177 -7.85 3.86 11.87
CA ASN A 177 -6.92 4.80 12.47
C ASN A 177 -7.30 6.25 12.14
N LYS A 178 -6.83 7.16 12.99
CA LYS A 178 -6.97 8.61 12.81
C LYS A 178 -5.58 9.22 12.59
N ALA A 179 -5.37 9.87 11.46
CA ALA A 179 -4.22 10.72 11.25
C ALA A 179 -4.27 11.90 12.22
N ASN A 180 -3.25 12.02 13.08
CA ASN A 180 -3.23 13.04 14.13
C ASN A 180 -2.63 14.38 13.68
N SER A 181 -1.83 14.38 12.61
CA SER A 181 -1.00 15.53 12.21
C SER A 181 -1.11 15.92 10.74
N PHE A 182 -1.94 15.22 9.96
CA PHE A 182 -2.13 15.47 8.53
C PHE A 182 -3.52 15.03 8.08
N LEU A 183 -3.94 15.51 6.92
CA LEU A 183 -5.21 15.12 6.28
C LEU A 183 -4.99 13.85 5.46
N ILE A 184 -5.99 12.99 5.37
CA ILE A 184 -6.05 11.82 4.48
C ILE A 184 -6.67 12.19 3.13
N SER A 185 -7.61 13.14 3.14
CA SER A 185 -8.31 13.63 1.96
C SER A 185 -7.77 15.00 1.54
N ASP A 186 -7.93 15.33 0.27
CA ASP A 186 -7.48 16.58 -0.37
C ASP A 186 -5.95 16.78 -0.38
N THR A 187 -5.18 15.75 0.01
CA THR A 187 -3.72 15.69 -0.04
C THR A 187 -3.25 14.41 -0.74
N TRP A 188 -2.09 14.47 -1.39
CA TRP A 188 -1.47 13.28 -2.00
C TRP A 188 -0.75 12.46 -0.94
N HIS A 189 -1.01 11.16 -0.91
CA HIS A 189 -0.36 10.21 -0.03
C HIS A 189 0.11 8.98 -0.79
N LEU A 190 1.20 8.39 -0.30
CA LEU A 190 1.69 7.10 -0.76
C LEU A 190 1.18 6.01 0.19
N TRP A 191 0.31 5.14 -0.31
CA TRP A 191 -0.13 3.96 0.41
C TRP A 191 0.67 2.75 -0.05
N GLY A 192 1.24 2.02 0.90
CA GLY A 192 2.12 0.89 0.63
C GLY A 192 1.73 -0.37 1.42
N LEU A 193 2.01 -1.52 0.83
CA LEU A 193 1.88 -2.83 1.44
C LEU A 193 3.12 -3.67 1.11
N GLU A 194 3.88 -4.08 2.13
CA GLU A 194 4.79 -5.23 2.01
C GLU A 194 4.04 -6.50 2.39
N TRP A 195 3.81 -7.36 1.41
CA TRP A 195 3.20 -8.66 1.60
C TRP A 195 4.25 -9.75 1.47
N ALA A 196 4.55 -10.42 2.58
CA ALA A 196 5.46 -11.55 2.68
C ALA A 196 4.68 -12.84 3.05
N PRO A 197 5.28 -14.04 2.93
CA PRO A 197 4.60 -15.30 3.22
C PRO A 197 4.01 -15.43 4.62
N ASP A 198 4.58 -14.73 5.60
CA ASP A 198 4.24 -14.84 7.03
C ASP A 198 3.68 -13.55 7.64
N LYS A 199 3.61 -12.46 6.87
CA LYS A 199 3.17 -11.14 7.36
C LYS A 199 2.76 -10.17 6.26
N LEU A 200 1.95 -9.19 6.66
CA LEU A 200 1.62 -7.99 5.90
C LEU A 200 2.06 -6.77 6.71
N ILE A 201 2.75 -5.83 6.09
CA ILE A 201 3.17 -4.56 6.68
C ILE A 201 2.60 -3.43 5.83
N PHE A 202 1.86 -2.53 6.46
CA PHE A 202 1.20 -1.40 5.81
C PHE A 202 1.98 -0.13 6.05
N TYR A 203 2.05 0.72 5.02
CA TYR A 203 2.82 1.95 5.01
C TYR A 203 1.97 3.13 4.55
N LEU A 204 2.22 4.29 5.15
CA LEU A 204 1.66 5.57 4.76
C LEU A 204 2.79 6.59 4.68
N ASP A 205 3.00 7.16 3.50
CA ASP A 205 4.13 8.04 3.17
C ASP A 205 5.48 7.43 3.58
N GLY A 206 5.63 6.14 3.26
CA GLY A 206 6.82 5.33 3.58
C GLY A 206 6.92 4.86 5.03
N LYS A 207 6.10 5.38 5.96
CA LYS A 207 6.17 5.00 7.38
C LYS A 207 5.31 3.79 7.67
N GLU A 208 5.86 2.80 8.36
CA GLU A 208 5.08 1.66 8.84
C GLU A 208 3.99 2.15 9.80
N ILE A 209 2.74 1.76 9.51
CA ILE A 209 1.56 2.12 10.32
C ILE A 209 0.90 0.90 10.96
N ARG A 210 1.11 -0.30 10.39
CA ARG A 210 0.50 -1.53 10.88
C ARG A 210 1.27 -2.76 10.40
N ARG A 211 1.27 -3.80 11.23
CA ARG A 211 1.75 -5.14 10.88
C ARG A 211 0.77 -6.22 11.31
N VAL A 212 0.55 -7.21 10.44
CA VAL A 212 -0.28 -8.39 10.69
C VAL A 212 0.53 -9.63 10.37
N TYR A 213 0.69 -10.55 11.32
CA TYR A 213 1.37 -11.82 11.11
C TYR A 213 0.34 -12.89 10.73
N THR A 214 0.47 -13.47 9.55
CA THR A 214 -0.40 -14.53 9.04
C THR A 214 0.25 -15.23 7.86
N GLN A 215 0.01 -16.55 7.76
CA GLN A 215 0.46 -17.39 6.65
C GLN A 215 -0.71 -17.84 5.75
N TYR A 216 -1.89 -17.26 5.94
CA TYR A 216 -3.15 -17.71 5.31
C TYR A 216 -3.64 -16.79 4.19
N VAL A 217 -2.90 -15.72 3.90
CA VAL A 217 -3.13 -14.88 2.73
C VAL A 217 -2.13 -15.32 1.66
N THR A 218 -2.56 -16.23 0.80
CA THR A 218 -1.66 -17.03 -0.06
C THR A 218 -2.05 -17.04 -1.54
N ASP A 219 -3.18 -16.49 -1.92
CA ASP A 219 -3.63 -16.53 -3.32
C ASP A 219 -2.92 -15.50 -4.19
N PHE A 220 -3.03 -15.64 -5.50
CA PHE A 220 -2.68 -14.56 -6.41
C PHE A 220 -3.88 -13.63 -6.55
N LEU A 221 -3.69 -12.36 -6.20
CA LEU A 221 -4.77 -11.38 -6.13
C LEU A 221 -4.60 -10.30 -7.21
N PRO A 222 -5.65 -9.93 -7.95
CA PRO A 222 -5.63 -8.72 -8.75
C PRO A 222 -5.64 -7.49 -7.83
N ILE A 223 -5.05 -6.39 -8.32
CA ILE A 223 -5.16 -5.09 -7.70
C ILE A 223 -6.49 -4.47 -8.11
N ILE A 224 -7.18 -3.84 -7.16
CA ILE A 224 -8.44 -3.14 -7.37
C ILE A 224 -8.29 -1.73 -6.81
N ILE A 225 -8.73 -0.74 -7.59
CA ILE A 225 -8.78 0.66 -7.16
C ILE A 225 -10.14 1.19 -7.55
N GLY A 226 -10.87 1.73 -6.59
CA GLY A 226 -12.25 2.14 -6.76
C GLY A 226 -12.59 3.35 -5.91
N GLN A 227 -13.64 4.05 -6.33
CA GLN A 227 -14.23 5.14 -5.58
C GLN A 227 -15.70 4.83 -5.37
N GLY A 228 -16.03 4.30 -4.20
CA GLY A 228 -17.39 3.88 -3.84
C GLY A 228 -18.14 4.90 -2.99
N LEU A 229 -19.29 4.46 -2.47
CA LEU A 229 -20.01 5.14 -1.40
C LEU A 229 -20.38 4.13 -0.31
N TYR A 230 -20.32 4.56 0.95
CA TYR A 230 -20.95 3.84 2.06
C TYR A 230 -22.44 3.70 1.82
N ARG A 231 -23.00 2.57 2.25
CA ARG A 231 -24.43 2.26 2.15
C ARG A 231 -25.26 3.26 2.97
N TYR A 232 -26.50 3.49 2.53
CA TYR A 232 -27.43 4.36 3.27
C TYR A 232 -27.77 3.81 4.67
N ASP A 233 -27.74 2.50 4.83
CA ASP A 233 -28.03 1.77 6.08
C ASP A 233 -26.77 1.46 6.89
N ASP A 234 -25.64 2.09 6.59
CA ASP A 234 -24.41 1.95 7.37
C ASP A 234 -24.66 2.33 8.85
N ALA A 235 -24.23 1.45 9.76
CA ALA A 235 -24.51 1.57 11.19
C ALA A 235 -23.89 2.82 11.84
N GLU A 236 -22.82 3.35 11.25
CA GLU A 236 -22.13 4.56 11.70
C GLU A 236 -22.63 5.83 10.99
N ASN A 237 -23.70 5.71 10.18
CA ASN A 237 -24.31 6.81 9.43
C ASN A 237 -23.32 7.53 8.50
N ARG A 238 -22.39 6.77 7.89
CA ARG A 238 -21.39 7.29 6.96
C ARG A 238 -21.93 7.51 5.55
N GLY A 239 -23.05 6.88 5.19
CA GLY A 239 -23.65 6.96 3.85
C GLY A 239 -23.93 8.39 3.36
N PRO A 240 -24.10 8.58 2.04
CA PRO A 240 -24.27 9.90 1.44
C PRO A 240 -25.60 10.56 1.86
N ASP A 241 -25.60 11.88 1.92
CA ASP A 241 -26.78 12.69 2.24
C ASP A 241 -26.85 13.99 1.41
N SER A 242 -27.58 15.01 1.89
CA SER A 242 -27.70 16.30 1.21
C SER A 242 -26.39 17.10 1.20
N THR A 243 -25.42 16.76 2.04
CA THR A 243 -24.10 17.40 2.12
C THR A 243 -23.06 16.74 1.23
N THR A 244 -23.33 15.53 0.71
CA THR A 244 -22.43 14.83 -0.21
C THR A 244 -22.22 15.66 -1.49
N PRO A 245 -20.96 15.96 -1.87
CA PRO A 245 -20.67 16.73 -3.06
C PRO A 245 -21.19 16.06 -4.35
N LEU A 246 -21.38 16.87 -5.40
CA LEU A 246 -21.84 16.36 -6.70
C LEU A 246 -20.84 15.39 -7.34
N ASN A 247 -19.55 15.68 -7.21
CA ASN A 247 -18.48 14.85 -7.73
C ASN A 247 -17.44 14.57 -6.63
N GLY A 248 -17.08 13.30 -6.46
CA GLY A 248 -15.97 12.85 -5.62
C GLY A 248 -14.89 12.24 -6.49
N ASP A 249 -13.81 12.99 -6.73
CA ASP A 249 -12.72 12.61 -7.61
C ASP A 249 -11.60 11.93 -6.82
N PHE A 250 -11.53 10.60 -6.91
CA PHE A 250 -10.38 9.84 -6.43
C PHE A 250 -9.30 9.81 -7.50
N LYS A 251 -8.15 10.40 -7.20
CA LYS A 251 -7.07 10.61 -8.17
C LYS A 251 -5.90 9.70 -7.87
N ILE A 252 -5.31 9.14 -8.91
CA ILE A 252 -4.20 8.22 -8.83
C ILE A 252 -3.11 8.69 -9.79
N ASP A 253 -1.91 8.88 -9.24
CA ASP A 253 -0.71 9.28 -9.99
C ASP A 253 -0.05 8.05 -10.60
N TYR A 254 0.21 7.03 -9.78
CA TYR A 254 0.74 5.75 -10.26
C TYR A 254 0.34 4.58 -9.37
N VAL A 255 0.51 3.37 -9.91
CA VAL A 255 0.51 2.10 -9.17
C VAL A 255 1.77 1.32 -9.52
N LYS A 256 2.51 0.87 -8.51
CA LYS A 256 3.73 0.08 -8.69
C LYS A 256 3.69 -1.20 -7.86
N VAL A 257 4.27 -2.25 -8.42
CA VAL A 257 4.53 -3.50 -7.70
C VAL A 257 6.00 -3.86 -7.85
N TYR A 258 6.63 -4.15 -6.71
CA TYR A 258 8.02 -4.59 -6.64
C TYR A 258 8.06 -6.01 -6.11
N LYS A 259 9.01 -6.80 -6.61
CA LYS A 259 9.31 -8.14 -6.13
C LYS A 259 10.64 -8.12 -5.41
N LYS A 260 10.67 -8.66 -4.20
CA LYS A 260 11.92 -8.87 -3.47
C LYS A 260 12.72 -9.94 -4.21
N MET A 261 14.02 -9.73 -4.35
CA MET A 261 14.91 -10.66 -5.02
C MET A 261 15.47 -11.67 -4.02
N PHE A 262 15.54 -12.94 -4.42
CA PHE A 262 15.95 -14.04 -3.54
C PHE A 262 17.04 -14.91 -4.18
N ASN A 263 18.04 -15.28 -3.38
CA ASN A 263 19.01 -16.34 -3.66
C ASN A 263 19.30 -17.12 -2.37
N CYS A 264 18.28 -17.83 -1.90
CA CYS A 264 18.20 -18.48 -0.59
C CYS A 264 19.13 -19.69 -0.40
N SER A 265 19.84 -20.11 -1.45
CA SER A 265 20.81 -21.21 -1.38
C SER A 265 22.24 -20.71 -1.23
N GLN A 266 22.49 -19.42 -1.51
CA GLN A 266 23.82 -18.86 -1.51
C GLN A 266 24.20 -18.29 -0.14
N ASN A 267 25.37 -18.70 0.37
CA ASN A 267 26.08 -17.98 1.42
C ASN A 267 27.02 -16.94 0.77
N THR A 268 27.25 -15.82 1.43
CA THR A 268 28.15 -14.77 0.91
C THR A 268 28.95 -14.10 2.02
N THR A 269 30.12 -13.59 1.63
CA THR A 269 30.95 -12.72 2.48
C THR A 269 31.09 -11.39 1.77
N ILE A 270 30.75 -10.30 2.46
CA ILE A 270 30.85 -8.93 1.98
C ILE A 270 32.15 -8.35 2.53
N ASN A 271 33.11 -8.11 1.65
CA ASN A 271 34.34 -7.36 1.95
C ASN A 271 34.31 -5.94 1.37
N ASP A 272 33.40 -5.68 0.41
CA ASP A 272 33.18 -4.38 -0.21
C ASP A 272 31.71 -4.28 -0.65
N PHE A 273 30.97 -3.33 -0.06
CA PHE A 273 29.56 -3.08 -0.39
C PHE A 273 29.35 -2.60 -1.83
N SER A 274 30.36 -2.02 -2.49
CA SER A 274 30.24 -1.54 -3.87
C SER A 274 30.09 -2.67 -4.90
N THR A 275 30.51 -3.88 -4.54
CA THR A 275 30.43 -5.07 -5.40
C THR A 275 29.32 -6.03 -4.97
N TYR A 276 28.63 -5.75 -3.86
CA TYR A 276 27.60 -6.62 -3.34
C TYR A 276 26.33 -6.58 -4.20
N THR A 277 25.86 -7.76 -4.61
CA THR A 277 24.56 -7.89 -5.28
C THR A 277 23.47 -8.12 -4.25
N TYR A 278 22.62 -7.12 -4.08
CA TYR A 278 21.52 -7.12 -3.12
C TYR A 278 20.42 -8.09 -3.58
N ASN A 279 20.12 -9.03 -2.69
CA ASN A 279 19.00 -9.97 -2.69
C ASN A 279 19.11 -10.81 -1.41
N VAL A 280 18.01 -11.43 -1.00
CA VAL A 280 17.98 -12.28 0.19
C VAL A 280 18.92 -13.47 0.00
N LYS A 281 19.87 -13.66 0.91
CA LYS A 281 20.81 -14.80 0.91
C LYS A 281 20.45 -15.84 1.96
N LYS A 282 21.15 -16.98 1.95
CA LYS A 282 21.05 -17.94 3.04
C LYS A 282 21.72 -17.42 4.30
N ASN A 283 23.03 -17.15 4.20
CA ASN A 283 23.83 -16.50 5.23
C ASN A 283 24.65 -15.35 4.62
N ILE A 284 24.82 -14.28 5.38
CA ILE A 284 25.71 -13.16 5.02
C ILE A 284 26.75 -12.98 6.12
N ILE A 285 28.02 -12.90 5.74
CA ILE A 285 29.10 -12.50 6.63
C ILE A 285 29.61 -11.13 6.18
N VAL A 286 29.66 -10.14 7.06
CA VAL A 286 30.23 -8.82 6.79
C VAL A 286 31.66 -8.81 7.35
N GLY A 287 32.64 -8.83 6.44
CA GLY A 287 34.06 -8.95 6.74
C GLY A 287 34.62 -10.39 6.67
N ASP A 288 35.94 -10.49 6.54
CA ASP A 288 36.70 -11.74 6.37
C ASP A 288 37.59 -12.14 7.58
N GLY A 289 37.45 -11.46 8.72
CA GLY A 289 38.34 -11.64 9.88
C GLY A 289 39.55 -10.71 9.93
N THR A 290 39.86 -9.96 8.85
CA THR A 290 41.17 -9.27 8.73
C THR A 290 41.08 -7.76 8.57
N ASN A 291 40.22 -7.26 7.67
CA ASN A 291 40.17 -5.83 7.32
C ASN A 291 38.96 -5.13 7.96
N SER A 292 39.12 -3.86 8.33
CA SER A 292 37.98 -3.01 8.70
C SER A 292 37.08 -2.78 7.49
N ILE A 293 35.76 -2.84 7.71
CA ILE A 293 34.76 -2.61 6.67
C ILE A 293 33.82 -1.49 7.12
N ALA A 294 33.41 -0.64 6.19
CA ALA A 294 32.50 0.45 6.46
C ALA A 294 31.36 0.47 5.45
N VAL A 295 30.17 0.86 5.90
CA VAL A 295 29.07 1.22 5.01
C VAL A 295 29.50 2.43 4.17
N PRO A 296 29.16 2.49 2.86
CA PRO A 296 29.44 3.67 2.06
C PRO A 296 28.85 4.94 2.70
N ALA A 297 29.61 6.04 2.68
CA ALA A 297 29.18 7.29 3.29
C ALA A 297 27.89 7.82 2.62
N SER A 298 26.98 8.37 3.42
CA SER A 298 25.70 8.92 2.96
C SER A 298 24.85 7.91 2.17
N SER A 299 24.82 6.65 2.62
CA SER A 299 24.03 5.58 2.01
C SER A 299 23.30 4.74 3.05
N ALA A 300 22.24 4.05 2.62
CA ALA A 300 21.52 3.07 3.43
C ALA A 300 21.78 1.67 2.87
N VAL A 301 22.26 0.76 3.73
CA VAL A 301 22.53 -0.65 3.38
C VAL A 301 21.59 -1.53 4.16
N MET A 302 20.74 -2.29 3.44
CA MET A 302 19.80 -3.24 4.03
C MET A 302 20.18 -4.65 3.59
N LEU A 303 20.66 -5.46 4.55
CA LEU A 303 21.00 -6.85 4.33
C LEU A 303 19.85 -7.76 4.80
N MET A 304 19.54 -8.77 4.00
CA MET A 304 18.50 -9.74 4.32
C MET A 304 19.02 -11.17 4.12
N ALA A 305 18.80 -12.02 5.13
CA ALA A 305 19.18 -13.43 5.07
C ALA A 305 18.09 -14.34 5.64
N THR A 306 18.12 -15.63 5.30
CA THR A 306 17.19 -16.61 5.89
C THR A 306 17.68 -17.17 7.22
N ASP A 307 18.96 -17.52 7.29
CA ASP A 307 19.53 -18.23 8.43
C ASP A 307 20.25 -17.27 9.37
N GLY A 308 21.02 -16.33 8.82
CA GLY A 308 21.68 -15.32 9.64
C GLY A 308 22.60 -14.36 8.92
N ILE A 309 22.91 -13.29 9.63
CA ILE A 309 23.87 -12.25 9.24
C ILE A 309 24.88 -12.12 10.38
N THR A 310 26.16 -12.29 10.06
CA THR A 310 27.27 -12.20 11.01
C THR A 310 28.18 -11.05 10.63
N ILE A 311 28.55 -10.18 11.58
CA ILE A 311 29.57 -9.15 11.37
C ILE A 311 30.84 -9.63 12.07
N SER A 312 31.89 -9.91 11.31
CA SER A 312 33.09 -10.61 11.80
C SER A 312 34.25 -9.69 12.17
N ASN A 313 34.20 -8.41 11.75
CA ASN A 313 35.32 -7.47 11.84
C ASN A 313 34.93 -6.14 12.52
N ASN A 314 35.93 -5.25 12.68
CA ASN A 314 35.69 -3.83 12.93
C ASN A 314 34.80 -3.26 11.81
N PHE A 315 33.55 -2.97 12.17
CA PHE A 315 32.52 -2.48 11.26
C PHE A 315 32.15 -1.04 11.62
N THR A 316 32.12 -0.16 10.63
CA THR A 316 31.79 1.25 10.82
C THR A 316 30.57 1.63 9.98
N VAL A 317 29.61 2.31 10.61
CA VAL A 317 28.55 3.03 9.91
C VAL A 317 28.88 4.52 10.03
N PRO A 318 29.36 5.18 8.96
CA PRO A 318 29.72 6.59 9.02
C PRO A 318 28.53 7.49 9.33
N LEU A 319 28.81 8.70 9.83
CA LEU A 319 27.77 9.72 10.04
C LEU A 319 27.00 9.97 8.73
N GLY A 320 25.66 9.94 8.81
CA GLY A 320 24.78 10.11 7.66
C GLY A 320 24.55 8.85 6.83
N SER A 321 25.09 7.70 7.24
CA SER A 321 24.77 6.39 6.66
C SER A 321 23.87 5.56 7.57
N GLU A 322 23.20 4.57 7.00
CA GLU A 322 22.33 3.63 7.69
C GLU A 322 22.72 2.18 7.39
N PHE A 323 22.50 1.31 8.37
CA PHE A 323 22.69 -0.13 8.22
C PHE A 323 21.56 -0.89 8.90
N GLY A 324 20.91 -1.77 8.14
CA GLY A 324 19.93 -2.71 8.66
C GLY A 324 20.30 -4.14 8.28
N ALA A 325 20.03 -5.07 9.19
CA ALA A 325 20.23 -6.49 9.00
C ALA A 325 19.00 -7.24 9.50
N PHE A 326 18.33 -7.99 8.62
CA PHE A 326 17.05 -8.62 8.92
C PHE A 326 17.05 -10.08 8.49
N ASN A 327 16.43 -10.92 9.32
CA ASN A 327 16.05 -12.25 8.88
C ASN A 327 14.68 -12.21 8.19
N THR A 328 14.53 -12.98 7.11
CA THR A 328 13.27 -13.10 6.37
C THR A 328 13.07 -14.53 5.85
N VAL A 329 11.83 -14.88 5.54
CA VAL A 329 11.48 -16.18 4.95
C VAL A 329 11.59 -16.07 3.44
N CYS A 330 12.08 -17.12 2.79
CA CYS A 330 12.07 -17.17 1.33
C CYS A 330 10.67 -17.44 0.78
N GLU A 331 10.40 -16.80 -0.35
CA GLU A 331 9.13 -16.90 -1.08
C GLU A 331 9.04 -18.12 -1.98
#